data_AF-A0A2D8AU06-F1
#
_entry.id   AF-A0A2D8AU06-F1
#
_cell.length_a   1.000
_cell.length_b   1.000
_cell.length_c   1.000
_cell.angle_alpha   90.00
_cell.angle_beta   90.00
_cell.angle_gamma   90.00
#
_symmetry.space_group_name_H-M   'P 1'
#
loop_
_entity.id
_entity.type
_entity.pdbx_description
1 polymer ?
#
loop_
_entity_poly.entity_id
_entity_poly.type
_entity_poly.pdbx_seq_one_letter_code
_entity_poly.pdbx_strand_id
1 'polypeptide(L)'
;MIHMFGAADPEQAISQLEAYHNEGRSERAEVMASALVDQLIAKKSRDDATQAILVKGLRILAAVLNSRGKHKRARVTIGLLHKHRNKLSKSTGEYDLASAAGDYHLAGFIHANAGKNGAAKRAFAKCEKLQPGHLAAALDKAEQIGKSKQLEKLYPLAGPVISRNGAFILEIEGRPAADARRIGQILGGEIQQDIESQISAIMAGEQAANARLQAAVDSLVPTHDYHTYSTN
;
A
#
# COMPACT_ATOMS: atom_id res chain seq x y z
N MET A 1 -28.36 1.01 -20.79
CA MET A 1 -27.64 2.28 -20.98
C MET A 1 -27.41 2.87 -19.59
N ILE A 2 -26.22 2.69 -19.02
CA ILE A 2 -25.92 3.10 -17.64
C ILE A 2 -25.67 4.61 -17.65
N HIS A 3 -26.61 5.37 -17.10
CA HIS A 3 -26.37 6.74 -16.63
C HIS A 3 -25.38 6.63 -15.44
N MET A 4 -24.09 6.87 -15.65
CA MET A 4 -23.13 6.98 -14.55
C MET A 4 -22.19 8.16 -14.78
N PHE A 5 -22.10 9.02 -13.77
CA PHE A 5 -21.17 10.15 -13.63
C PHE A 5 -21.45 11.43 -14.43
N GLY A 6 -22.73 11.76 -14.67
CA GLY A 6 -23.09 13.15 -14.91
C GLY A 6 -22.90 13.97 -13.63
N ALA A 7 -21.85 14.78 -13.56
CA ALA A 7 -21.60 15.81 -12.54
C ALA A 7 -21.10 15.35 -11.14
N ALA A 8 -20.34 14.27 -11.01
CA ALA A 8 -19.57 14.06 -9.79
C ALA A 8 -18.31 14.93 -9.81
N ASP A 9 -18.08 15.70 -8.75
CA ASP A 9 -16.83 16.40 -8.49
C ASP A 9 -15.66 15.39 -8.53
N PRO A 10 -14.61 15.63 -9.34
CA PRO A 10 -13.46 14.74 -9.42
C PRO A 10 -12.83 14.41 -8.06
N GLU A 11 -12.94 15.29 -7.06
CA GLU A 11 -12.49 14.99 -5.69
C GLU A 11 -13.36 13.92 -5.01
N GLN A 12 -14.68 14.05 -5.10
CA GLN A 12 -15.63 13.06 -4.57
C GLN A 12 -15.46 11.70 -5.28
N ALA A 13 -15.12 11.71 -6.56
CA ALA A 13 -14.83 10.50 -7.31
C ALA A 13 -13.56 9.79 -6.79
N ILE A 14 -12.54 10.53 -6.34
CA ILE A 14 -11.35 9.91 -5.73
C ILE A 14 -11.71 9.26 -4.40
N SER A 15 -12.44 9.94 -3.52
CA SER A 15 -12.84 9.37 -2.22
C SER A 15 -13.67 8.10 -2.37
N GLN A 16 -14.59 8.05 -3.35
CA GLN A 16 -15.37 6.85 -3.65
C GLN A 16 -14.52 5.72 -4.24
N LEU A 17 -13.51 6.05 -5.05
CA LEU A 17 -12.57 5.07 -5.59
C LEU A 17 -11.74 4.38 -4.52
N GLU A 18 -11.25 5.15 -3.54
CA GLU A 18 -10.51 4.61 -2.40
C GLU A 18 -11.39 3.66 -1.57
N ALA A 19 -12.66 4.02 -1.34
CA ALA A 19 -13.62 3.14 -0.68
C ALA A 19 -13.85 1.82 -1.45
N TYR A 20 -14.09 1.88 -2.76
CA TYR A 20 -14.29 0.67 -3.56
C TYR A 20 -13.04 -0.23 -3.64
N HIS A 21 -11.85 0.37 -3.63
CA HIS A 21 -10.60 -0.38 -3.57
C HIS A 21 -10.49 -1.14 -2.24
N ASN A 22 -10.79 -0.48 -1.12
CA ASN A 22 -10.76 -1.06 0.21
C ASN A 22 -11.84 -2.15 0.41
N GLU A 23 -12.99 -2.01 -0.23
CA GLU A 23 -14.09 -3.02 -0.23
C GLU A 23 -13.83 -4.24 -1.12
N GLY A 24 -12.67 -4.33 -1.79
CA GLY A 24 -12.35 -5.45 -2.69
C GLY A 24 -13.16 -5.45 -4.00
N ARG A 25 -13.90 -4.39 -4.29
CA ARG A 25 -14.74 -4.25 -5.50
C ARG A 25 -13.92 -3.77 -6.69
N SER A 26 -12.86 -4.51 -7.01
CA SER A 26 -11.84 -4.15 -8.01
C SER A 26 -12.43 -3.88 -9.40
N GLU A 27 -13.54 -4.52 -9.76
CA GLU A 27 -14.21 -4.27 -11.04
C GLU A 27 -14.86 -2.90 -11.11
N ARG A 28 -15.58 -2.51 -10.04
CA ARG A 28 -16.22 -1.20 -9.93
C ARG A 28 -15.16 -0.11 -9.84
N ALA A 29 -14.08 -0.35 -9.08
CA ALA A 29 -12.94 0.54 -9.01
C ALA A 29 -12.29 0.75 -10.39
N GLU A 30 -12.16 -0.30 -11.23
CA GLU A 30 -11.61 -0.14 -12.58
C GLU A 30 -12.51 0.72 -13.46
N VAL A 31 -13.82 0.43 -13.49
CA VAL A 31 -14.77 1.15 -14.35
C VAL A 31 -14.78 2.63 -13.97
N MET A 32 -14.89 2.91 -12.69
CA MET A 32 -14.91 4.28 -12.17
C MET A 32 -13.58 5.01 -12.40
N ALA A 33 -12.44 4.35 -12.16
CA ALA A 33 -11.14 4.98 -12.36
C ALA A 33 -10.86 5.23 -13.84
N SER A 34 -11.29 4.32 -14.72
CA SER A 34 -11.17 4.50 -16.18
C SER A 34 -12.03 5.69 -16.63
N ALA A 35 -13.30 5.75 -16.22
CA ALA A 35 -14.20 6.85 -16.58
C ALA A 35 -13.68 8.21 -16.10
N LEU A 36 -13.19 8.29 -14.85
CA LEU A 36 -12.59 9.51 -14.30
C LEU A 36 -11.35 9.95 -15.09
N VAL A 37 -10.43 9.02 -15.37
CA VAL A 37 -9.21 9.31 -16.13
C VAL A 37 -9.56 9.76 -17.55
N ASP A 38 -10.48 9.10 -18.23
CA ASP A 38 -10.91 9.44 -19.59
C ASP A 38 -11.55 10.85 -19.63
N GLN A 39 -12.44 11.15 -18.68
CA GLN A 39 -13.04 12.48 -18.53
C GLN A 39 -11.97 13.55 -18.30
N LEU A 40 -11.01 13.30 -17.41
CA LEU A 40 -9.96 14.26 -17.09
C LEU A 40 -8.97 14.46 -18.24
N ILE A 41 -8.62 13.40 -18.97
CA ILE A 41 -7.75 13.48 -20.15
C ILE A 41 -8.43 14.29 -21.27
N ALA A 42 -9.74 14.12 -21.46
CA ALA A 42 -10.52 14.82 -22.50
C ALA A 42 -10.65 16.34 -22.26
N LYS A 43 -10.45 16.84 -21.03
CA LYS A 43 -10.45 18.28 -20.75
C LYS A 43 -9.29 18.98 -21.49
N LYS A 44 -9.62 19.97 -22.35
CA LYS A 44 -8.64 20.71 -23.18
C LYS A 44 -7.67 21.54 -22.33
N SER A 45 -8.17 22.21 -21.29
CA SER A 45 -7.38 22.92 -20.29
C SER A 45 -7.58 22.27 -18.92
N ARG A 46 -6.51 22.23 -18.13
CA ARG A 46 -6.51 21.75 -16.75
C ARG A 46 -5.62 22.68 -15.94
N ASP A 47 -6.14 23.17 -14.83
CA ASP A 47 -5.34 23.82 -13.80
C ASP A 47 -4.52 22.77 -13.02
N ASP A 48 -3.64 23.22 -12.13
CA ASP A 48 -2.76 22.34 -11.38
C ASP A 48 -3.55 21.41 -10.44
N ALA A 49 -4.66 21.88 -9.85
CA ALA A 49 -5.55 21.06 -9.03
C ALA A 49 -6.16 19.89 -9.84
N THR A 50 -6.78 20.17 -11.00
CA THR A 50 -7.33 19.13 -11.87
C THR A 50 -6.24 18.20 -12.40
N GLN A 51 -5.04 18.72 -12.65
CA GLN A 51 -3.90 17.93 -13.10
C GLN A 51 -3.36 17.02 -11.97
N ALA A 52 -3.42 17.45 -10.71
CA ALA A 52 -3.10 16.62 -9.54
C ALA A 52 -4.12 15.49 -9.33
N ILE A 53 -5.41 15.77 -9.51
CA ILE A 53 -6.49 14.77 -9.49
C ILE A 53 -6.26 13.72 -10.58
N LEU A 54 -5.91 14.14 -11.81
CA LEU A 54 -5.57 13.20 -12.90
C LEU A 54 -4.38 12.30 -12.54
N VAL A 55 -3.35 12.84 -11.90
CA VAL A 55 -2.18 12.04 -11.44
C VAL A 55 -2.62 10.99 -10.42
N LYS A 56 -3.46 11.37 -9.43
CA LYS A 56 -4.03 10.42 -8.46
C LYS A 56 -4.88 9.34 -9.14
N GLY A 57 -5.78 9.73 -10.05
CA GLY A 57 -6.63 8.81 -10.81
C GLY A 57 -5.83 7.81 -11.65
N LEU A 58 -4.78 8.27 -12.33
CA LEU A 58 -3.88 7.39 -13.10
C LEU A 58 -3.12 6.39 -12.21
N ARG A 59 -2.73 6.80 -11.00
CA ARG A 59 -2.08 5.91 -10.02
C ARG A 59 -3.02 4.80 -9.56
N ILE A 60 -4.23 5.16 -9.16
CA ILE A 60 -5.27 4.19 -8.75
C ILE A 60 -5.60 3.25 -9.91
N LEU A 61 -5.84 3.79 -11.11
CA LEU A 61 -6.14 2.98 -12.29
C LEU A 61 -5.01 2.00 -12.64
N ALA A 62 -3.75 2.44 -12.57
CA ALA A 62 -2.61 1.56 -12.83
C ALA A 62 -2.52 0.42 -11.81
N ALA A 63 -2.75 0.69 -10.53
CA ALA A 63 -2.77 -0.32 -9.47
C ALA A 63 -3.91 -1.32 -9.63
N VAL A 64 -5.13 -0.84 -9.88
CA VAL A 64 -6.32 -1.69 -10.09
C VAL A 64 -6.15 -2.55 -11.34
N LEU A 65 -5.67 -1.98 -12.45
CA LEU A 65 -5.40 -2.76 -13.67
C LEU A 65 -4.33 -3.84 -13.42
N ASN A 66 -3.32 -3.56 -12.60
CA ASN A 66 -2.30 -4.54 -12.26
C ASN A 66 -2.86 -5.69 -11.43
N SER A 67 -3.63 -5.40 -10.38
CA SER A 67 -4.23 -6.42 -9.52
C SER A 67 -5.23 -7.30 -10.27
N ARG A 68 -5.90 -6.75 -11.28
CA ARG A 68 -6.82 -7.48 -12.17
C ARG A 68 -6.15 -8.25 -13.30
N GLY A 69 -4.82 -8.39 -13.31
CA GLY A 69 -4.10 -9.13 -14.37
C GLY A 69 -4.03 -8.40 -15.72
N LYS A 70 -4.50 -7.15 -15.81
CA LYS A 70 -4.55 -6.36 -17.05
C LYS A 70 -3.22 -5.66 -17.32
N HIS A 71 -2.12 -6.41 -17.25
CA HIS A 71 -0.75 -5.86 -17.23
C HIS A 71 -0.38 -5.02 -18.46
N LYS A 72 -0.91 -5.35 -19.65
CA LYS A 72 -0.71 -4.52 -20.86
C LYS A 72 -1.29 -3.11 -20.67
N ARG A 73 -2.53 -3.00 -20.18
CA ARG A 73 -3.19 -1.70 -19.91
C ARG A 73 -2.54 -0.99 -18.73
N ALA A 74 -2.16 -1.71 -17.67
CA ALA A 74 -1.46 -1.15 -16.52
C ALA A 74 -0.13 -0.49 -16.95
N ARG A 75 0.63 -1.13 -17.86
CA ARG A 75 1.87 -0.58 -18.43
C ARG A 75 1.69 0.70 -19.24
N VAL A 76 0.59 0.83 -19.97
CA VAL A 76 0.28 2.08 -20.68
C VAL A 76 -0.08 3.16 -19.67
N THR A 77 -0.92 2.82 -18.70
CA THR A 77 -1.42 3.75 -17.66
C THR A 77 -0.28 4.31 -16.79
N ILE A 78 0.67 3.47 -16.36
CA ILE A 78 1.85 3.92 -15.58
C ILE A 78 2.77 4.84 -16.41
N GLY A 79 2.84 4.65 -17.73
CA GLY A 79 3.54 5.56 -18.63
C GLY A 79 2.88 6.94 -18.71
N LEU A 80 1.54 6.96 -18.80
CA LEU A 80 0.76 8.20 -18.75
C LEU A 80 0.92 8.90 -17.40
N LEU A 81 0.90 8.14 -16.29
CA LEU A 81 1.13 8.67 -14.94
C LEU A 81 2.46 9.43 -14.87
N HIS A 82 3.56 8.83 -15.28
CA HIS A 82 4.87 9.49 -15.28
C HIS A 82 4.87 10.78 -16.11
N LYS A 83 4.24 10.76 -17.30
CA LYS A 83 4.13 11.95 -18.17
C LYS A 83 3.36 13.07 -17.47
N HIS A 84 2.21 12.76 -16.89
CA HIS A 84 1.32 13.73 -16.26
C HIS A 84 1.86 14.26 -14.93
N ARG A 85 2.51 13.42 -14.12
CA ARG A 85 3.23 13.87 -12.91
C ARG A 85 4.37 14.83 -13.27
N ASN A 86 5.21 14.47 -14.24
CA ASN A 86 6.31 15.34 -14.65
C ASN A 86 5.81 16.67 -15.24
N LYS A 87 4.62 16.69 -15.87
CA LYS A 87 3.97 17.93 -16.30
C LYS A 87 3.54 18.78 -15.10
N LEU A 88 2.89 18.18 -14.11
CA LEU A 88 2.46 18.86 -12.89
C LEU A 88 3.63 19.44 -12.10
N SER A 89 4.71 18.68 -11.93
CA SER A 89 5.91 19.18 -11.23
C SER A 89 6.58 20.35 -11.94
N LYS A 90 6.47 20.41 -13.27
CA LYS A 90 6.99 21.55 -14.05
C LYS A 90 6.12 22.80 -13.91
N SER A 91 4.79 22.66 -13.81
CA SER A 91 3.89 23.81 -13.66
C SER A 91 3.93 24.37 -12.24
N THR A 92 3.93 23.50 -11.25
CA THR A 92 3.97 23.87 -9.82
C THR A 92 5.36 24.28 -9.34
N GLY A 93 6.42 23.83 -10.01
CA GLY A 93 7.81 23.96 -9.53
C GLY A 93 8.16 22.99 -8.40
N GLU A 94 7.21 22.16 -7.95
CA GLU A 94 7.38 21.22 -6.85
C GLU A 94 7.59 19.79 -7.36
N TYR A 95 8.66 19.14 -6.88
CA TYR A 95 8.95 17.75 -7.20
C TYR A 95 8.84 16.87 -5.95
N ASP A 96 7.68 16.27 -5.75
CA ASP A 96 7.46 15.27 -4.70
C ASP A 96 8.20 13.96 -5.04
N LEU A 97 9.39 13.83 -4.47
CA LEU A 97 10.26 12.67 -4.62
C LEU A 97 9.64 11.38 -4.07
N ALA A 98 8.86 11.47 -2.99
CA ALA A 98 8.25 10.30 -2.34
C ALA A 98 7.10 9.75 -3.20
N SER A 99 6.20 10.61 -3.66
CA SER A 99 5.16 10.21 -4.63
C SER A 99 5.77 9.66 -5.91
N ALA A 100 6.84 10.28 -6.40
CA ALA A 100 7.52 9.79 -7.60
C ALA A 100 8.17 8.42 -7.38
N ALA A 101 8.77 8.17 -6.21
CA ALA A 101 9.33 6.87 -5.84
C ALA A 101 8.23 5.79 -5.81
N GLY A 102 7.09 6.08 -5.17
CA GLY A 102 5.93 5.18 -5.14
C GLY A 102 5.39 4.83 -6.53
N ASP A 103 5.36 5.77 -7.47
CA ASP A 103 4.97 5.47 -8.87
C ASP A 103 5.96 4.49 -9.53
N TYR A 104 7.26 4.66 -9.29
CA TYR A 104 8.28 3.75 -9.84
C TYR A 104 8.30 2.39 -9.13
N HIS A 105 7.93 2.33 -7.86
CA HIS A 105 7.67 1.08 -7.14
C HIS A 105 6.52 0.32 -7.80
N LEU A 106 5.37 0.97 -8.03
CA LEU A 106 4.23 0.40 -8.76
C LEU A 106 4.61 -0.02 -10.19
N ALA A 107 5.40 0.79 -10.90
CA ALA A 107 5.92 0.43 -12.22
C ALA A 107 6.79 -0.83 -12.19
N GLY A 108 7.59 -1.01 -11.14
CA GLY A 108 8.37 -2.22 -10.88
C GLY A 108 7.50 -3.46 -10.88
N PHE A 109 6.45 -3.46 -10.05
CA PHE A 109 5.45 -4.52 -9.98
C PHE A 109 4.76 -4.78 -11.32
N ILE A 110 4.24 -3.73 -11.96
CA ILE A 110 3.54 -3.85 -13.24
C ILE A 110 4.43 -4.49 -14.31
N HIS A 111 5.71 -4.13 -14.34
CA HIS A 111 6.66 -4.72 -15.28
C HIS A 111 7.01 -6.17 -14.94
N ALA A 112 7.17 -6.50 -13.67
CA ALA A 112 7.46 -7.88 -13.25
C ALA A 112 6.29 -8.80 -13.59
N ASN A 113 5.07 -8.43 -13.21
CA ASN A 113 3.85 -9.17 -13.54
C ASN A 113 3.61 -9.31 -15.05
N ALA A 114 4.11 -8.36 -15.86
CA ALA A 114 4.08 -8.44 -17.32
C ALA A 114 5.20 -9.31 -17.93
N GLY A 115 6.02 -9.99 -17.11
CA GLY A 115 7.19 -10.77 -17.56
C GLY A 115 8.34 -9.91 -18.10
N LYS A 116 8.42 -8.64 -17.71
CA LYS A 116 9.43 -7.67 -18.20
C LYS A 116 10.47 -7.35 -17.12
N ASN A 117 11.21 -8.36 -16.68
CA ASN A 117 12.15 -8.28 -15.56
C ASN A 117 13.22 -7.17 -15.73
N GLY A 118 13.71 -6.94 -16.95
CA GLY A 118 14.65 -5.84 -17.21
C GLY A 118 14.05 -4.44 -17.01
N ALA A 119 12.77 -4.26 -17.34
CA ALA A 119 12.05 -3.01 -17.08
C ALA A 119 11.70 -2.88 -15.59
N ALA A 120 11.30 -3.96 -14.93
CA ALA A 120 11.04 -4.01 -13.50
C ALA A 120 12.28 -3.60 -12.70
N LYS A 121 13.45 -4.21 -13.00
CA LYS A 121 14.74 -3.86 -12.38
C LYS A 121 15.04 -2.36 -12.47
N ARG A 122 14.82 -1.76 -13.65
CA ARG A 122 15.07 -0.32 -13.87
C ARG A 122 14.10 0.55 -13.07
N ALA A 123 12.83 0.17 -12.99
CA ALA A 123 11.83 0.89 -12.22
C ALA A 123 12.15 0.84 -10.71
N PHE A 124 12.42 -0.34 -10.14
CA PHE A 124 12.85 -0.45 -8.74
C PHE A 124 14.15 0.31 -8.45
N ALA A 125 15.12 0.29 -9.36
CA ALA A 125 16.34 1.09 -9.21
C ALA A 125 16.06 2.60 -9.23
N LYS A 126 15.08 3.05 -10.01
CA LYS A 126 14.66 4.45 -10.03
C LYS A 126 13.91 4.83 -8.75
N CYS A 127 13.08 3.93 -8.20
CA CYS A 127 12.45 4.08 -6.89
C CYS A 127 13.52 4.32 -5.81
N GLU A 128 14.50 3.42 -5.70
CA GLU A 128 15.59 3.54 -4.72
C GLU A 128 16.41 4.83 -4.91
N LYS A 129 16.63 5.27 -6.16
CA LYS A 129 17.32 6.54 -6.42
C LYS A 129 16.53 7.77 -5.95
N LEU A 130 15.20 7.74 -6.02
CA LEU A 130 14.35 8.86 -5.63
C LEU A 130 14.09 8.90 -4.13
N GLN A 131 14.00 7.73 -3.49
CA GLN A 131 13.83 7.59 -2.06
C GLN A 131 14.73 6.46 -1.54
N PRO A 132 16.00 6.76 -1.20
CA PRO A 132 16.93 5.76 -0.69
C PRO A 132 16.43 5.13 0.61
N GLY A 133 16.69 3.83 0.80
CA GLY A 133 16.21 3.10 1.97
C GLY A 133 14.75 2.66 1.85
N HIS A 134 14.23 2.50 0.64
CA HIS A 134 12.85 2.07 0.44
C HIS A 134 12.72 0.55 0.60
N LEU A 135 12.64 0.10 1.86
CA LEU A 135 12.63 -1.32 2.22
C LEU A 135 11.52 -2.11 1.51
N ALA A 136 10.31 -1.57 1.43
CA ALA A 136 9.20 -2.21 0.71
C ALA A 136 9.50 -2.47 -0.78
N ALA A 137 10.11 -1.52 -1.48
CA ALA A 137 10.49 -1.69 -2.88
C ALA A 137 11.63 -2.71 -3.05
N ALA A 138 12.54 -2.80 -2.07
CA ALA A 138 13.58 -3.82 -2.07
C ALA A 138 13.02 -5.23 -1.82
N LEU A 139 12.06 -5.37 -0.90
CA LEU A 139 11.31 -6.59 -0.65
C LEU A 139 10.61 -7.07 -1.94
N ASP A 140 9.82 -6.20 -2.54
CA ASP A 140 9.02 -6.56 -3.72
C ASP A 140 9.91 -6.88 -4.94
N LYS A 141 11.04 -6.18 -5.08
CA LYS A 141 12.04 -6.53 -6.10
C LYS A 141 12.64 -7.92 -5.84
N ALA A 142 12.88 -8.29 -4.58
CA ALA A 142 13.44 -9.58 -4.24
C ALA A 142 12.44 -10.70 -4.60
N GLU A 143 11.17 -10.56 -4.23
CA GLU A 143 10.13 -11.54 -4.55
C GLU A 143 9.85 -11.67 -6.05
N GLN A 144 9.65 -10.54 -6.71
CA GLN A 144 9.12 -10.53 -8.07
C GLN A 144 10.15 -10.92 -9.13
N ILE A 145 11.43 -10.64 -8.87
CA ILE A 145 12.51 -10.87 -9.85
C ILE A 145 13.76 -11.53 -9.27
N GLY A 146 13.71 -12.04 -8.03
CA GLY A 146 14.80 -12.79 -7.40
C GLY A 146 16.06 -11.97 -7.14
N LYS A 147 15.94 -10.68 -6.82
CA LYS A 147 17.08 -9.78 -6.58
C LYS A 147 17.12 -9.24 -5.14
N SER A 148 17.58 -10.07 -4.21
CA SER A 148 17.62 -9.83 -2.76
C SER A 148 18.73 -8.90 -2.26
N LYS A 149 19.83 -8.68 -3.00
CA LYS A 149 21.00 -7.90 -2.52
C LYS A 149 20.68 -6.53 -1.89
N GLN A 150 19.68 -5.83 -2.41
CA GLN A 150 19.27 -4.54 -1.83
C GLN A 150 18.50 -4.74 -0.52
N LEU A 151 17.66 -5.77 -0.45
CA LEU A 151 16.93 -6.12 0.76
C LEU A 151 17.89 -6.53 1.88
N GLU A 152 18.89 -7.37 1.58
CA GLU A 152 19.96 -7.77 2.50
C GLU A 152 20.70 -6.56 3.08
N LYS A 153 20.94 -5.52 2.25
CA LYS A 153 21.60 -4.28 2.69
C LYS A 153 20.70 -3.41 3.57
N LEU A 154 19.40 -3.35 3.28
CA LEU A 154 18.47 -2.44 3.95
C LEU A 154 17.88 -3.04 5.23
N TYR A 155 17.71 -4.36 5.31
CA TYR A 155 17.13 -5.03 6.46
C TYR A 155 17.76 -4.62 7.81
N PRO A 156 19.10 -4.58 7.97
CA PRO A 156 19.72 -4.21 9.23
C PRO A 156 19.42 -2.76 9.68
N LEU A 157 18.90 -1.91 8.81
CA LEU A 157 18.57 -0.51 9.11
C LEU A 157 17.11 -0.33 9.57
N ALA A 158 16.28 -1.37 9.50
CA ALA A 158 14.84 -1.29 9.74
C ALA A 158 14.42 -1.40 11.21
N GLY A 159 15.37 -1.63 12.13
CA GLY A 159 15.08 -1.79 13.54
C GLY A 159 14.31 -3.09 13.86
N PRO A 160 13.66 -3.15 15.04
CA PRO A 160 12.88 -4.31 15.46
C PRO A 160 11.54 -4.42 14.73
N VAL A 161 10.92 -5.60 14.78
CA VAL A 161 9.57 -5.82 14.27
C VAL A 161 8.56 -4.99 15.08
N ILE A 162 7.64 -4.33 14.37
CA ILE A 162 6.58 -3.50 14.95
C ILE A 162 5.22 -4.13 14.62
N SER A 163 4.34 -4.27 15.62
CA SER A 163 2.91 -4.57 15.41
C SER A 163 2.16 -3.26 15.16
N ARG A 164 1.51 -3.15 14.00
CA ARG A 164 0.68 -1.99 13.62
C ARG A 164 -0.56 -2.47 12.88
N ASN A 165 -1.74 -2.17 13.42
CA ASN A 165 -3.04 -2.54 12.83
C ASN A 165 -3.17 -4.05 12.52
N GLY A 166 -2.64 -4.91 13.40
CA GLY A 166 -2.66 -6.37 13.22
C GLY A 166 -1.66 -6.91 12.18
N ALA A 167 -0.78 -6.07 11.63
CA ALA A 167 0.31 -6.48 10.76
C ALA A 167 1.66 -6.33 11.46
N PHE A 168 2.60 -7.23 11.13
CA PHE A 168 3.98 -7.19 11.60
C PHE A 168 4.87 -6.58 10.52
N ILE A 169 5.44 -5.42 10.81
CA ILE A 169 6.17 -4.61 9.84
C ILE A 169 7.58 -4.29 10.31
N LEU A 170 8.46 -4.05 9.35
CA LEU A 170 9.78 -3.45 9.50
C LEU A 170 9.79 -2.10 8.78
N GLU A 171 10.31 -1.07 9.43
CA GLU A 171 10.24 0.30 8.93
C GLU A 171 11.58 1.01 9.13
N ILE A 172 12.15 1.53 8.04
CA ILE A 172 13.22 2.53 8.14
C ILE A 172 12.54 3.88 8.34
N GLU A 173 13.02 4.69 9.30
CA GLU A 173 12.39 5.95 9.67
C GLU A 173 12.06 6.84 8.45
N GLY A 174 10.79 7.23 8.33
CA GLY A 174 10.29 8.06 7.23
C GLY A 174 10.29 7.35 5.86
N ARG A 175 10.27 6.01 5.83
CA ARG A 175 10.20 5.19 4.62
C ARG A 175 9.00 4.23 4.67
N PRO A 176 8.50 3.79 3.51
CA PRO A 176 7.40 2.83 3.49
C PRO A 176 7.78 1.52 4.18
N ALA A 177 6.94 1.13 5.14
CA ALA A 177 7.08 -0.10 5.89
C ALA A 177 6.95 -1.34 4.97
N ALA A 178 7.63 -2.41 5.35
CA ALA A 178 7.62 -3.69 4.66
C ALA A 178 7.14 -4.79 5.60
N ASP A 179 6.51 -5.83 5.06
CA ASP A 179 6.04 -6.98 5.84
C ASP A 179 7.23 -7.78 6.38
N ALA A 180 7.28 -7.93 7.71
CA ALA A 180 8.40 -8.58 8.38
C ALA A 180 8.52 -10.06 8.00
N ARG A 181 7.40 -10.79 7.91
CA ARG A 181 7.40 -12.23 7.60
C ARG A 181 7.90 -12.48 6.18
N ARG A 182 7.46 -11.67 5.22
CA ARG A 182 7.92 -11.75 3.82
C ARG A 182 9.41 -11.47 3.70
N ILE A 183 9.95 -10.52 4.47
CA ILE A 183 11.40 -10.29 4.54
C ILE A 183 12.12 -11.53 5.08
N GLY A 184 11.63 -12.09 6.20
CA GLY A 184 12.19 -13.30 6.80
C GLY A 184 12.23 -14.48 5.82
N GLN A 185 11.13 -14.72 5.09
CA GLN A 185 11.04 -15.80 4.10
C GLN A 185 12.07 -15.68 2.97
N ILE A 186 12.40 -14.46 2.54
CA ILE A 186 13.35 -14.23 1.45
C ILE A 186 14.79 -14.33 1.93
N LEU A 187 15.09 -13.73 3.09
CA LEU A 187 16.45 -13.70 3.62
C LEU A 187 16.84 -15.03 4.27
N GLY A 188 15.86 -15.74 4.83
CA GLY A 188 16.01 -17.07 5.42
C GLY A 188 16.93 -17.12 6.64
N GLY A 189 17.25 -18.34 7.07
CA GLY A 189 18.24 -18.60 8.12
C GLY A 189 17.90 -17.94 9.46
N GLU A 190 18.93 -17.41 10.12
CA GLU A 190 18.81 -16.75 11.42
C GLU A 190 17.90 -15.52 11.39
N ILE A 191 17.87 -14.80 10.26
CA ILE A 191 17.02 -13.61 10.09
C ILE A 191 15.53 -14.00 10.17
N GLN A 192 15.15 -15.10 9.53
CA GLN A 192 13.76 -15.58 9.61
C GLN A 192 13.40 -15.99 11.04
N GLN A 193 14.29 -16.72 11.71
CA GLN A 193 14.07 -17.19 13.08
C GLN A 193 13.96 -16.04 14.08
N ASP A 194 14.81 -15.02 13.94
CA ASP A 194 14.78 -13.81 14.76
C ASP A 194 13.46 -13.04 14.57
N ILE A 195 13.02 -12.83 13.33
CA ILE A 195 11.74 -12.18 13.03
C ILE A 195 10.57 -12.97 13.63
N GLU A 196 10.55 -14.31 13.48
CA GLU A 196 9.50 -15.17 14.04
C GLU A 196 9.48 -15.14 15.58
N SER A 197 10.66 -15.08 16.20
CA SER A 197 10.81 -14.91 17.65
C SER A 197 10.26 -13.57 18.13
N GLN A 198 10.61 -12.47 17.46
CA GLN A 198 10.10 -11.13 17.79
C GLN A 198 8.57 -11.06 17.64
N ILE A 199 8.02 -11.62 16.57
CA ILE A 199 6.56 -11.71 16.36
C ILE A 199 5.90 -12.49 17.49
N SER A 200 6.46 -13.64 17.87
CA SER A 200 5.92 -14.46 18.96
C SER A 200 5.94 -13.72 20.30
N ALA A 201 7.02 -12.99 20.59
CA ALA A 201 7.14 -12.17 21.80
C ALA A 201 6.08 -11.04 21.84
N ILE A 202 5.86 -10.36 20.70
CA ILE A 202 4.83 -9.32 20.59
C ILE A 202 3.44 -9.90 20.84
N MET A 203 3.11 -11.02 20.17
CA MET A 203 1.81 -11.68 20.33
C MET A 203 1.56 -12.14 21.77
N ALA A 204 2.57 -12.72 22.42
CA ALA A 204 2.47 -13.13 23.82
C ALA A 204 2.24 -11.92 24.76
N GLY A 205 2.91 -10.79 24.49
CA GLY A 205 2.70 -9.54 25.21
C GLY A 205 1.28 -8.98 25.04
N GLU A 206 0.78 -8.93 23.81
CA GLU A 206 -0.58 -8.48 23.49
C GLU A 206 -1.64 -9.39 24.15
N GLN A 207 -1.46 -10.71 24.11
CA GLN A 207 -2.34 -11.66 24.79
C GLN A 207 -2.33 -11.48 26.31
N ALA A 208 -1.16 -11.30 26.92
CA ALA A 208 -1.05 -11.07 28.35
C ALA A 208 -1.72 -9.76 28.79
N ALA A 209 -1.60 -8.70 27.99
CA ALA A 209 -2.31 -7.44 28.24
C ALA A 209 -3.83 -7.60 28.12
N ASN A 210 -4.30 -8.30 27.09
CA ASN A 210 -5.73 -8.58 26.89
C ASN A 210 -6.31 -9.46 28.01
N ALA A 211 -5.58 -10.47 28.49
CA ALA A 211 -6.02 -11.30 29.60
C ALA A 211 -6.16 -10.49 30.91
N ARG A 212 -5.25 -9.54 31.16
CA ARG A 212 -5.35 -8.62 32.30
C ARG A 212 -6.57 -7.70 32.19
N LEU A 213 -6.84 -7.18 30.99
CA LEU A 213 -8.04 -6.37 30.73
C LEU A 213 -9.31 -7.19 30.95
N GLN A 214 -9.37 -8.42 30.44
CA GLN A 214 -10.53 -9.29 30.63
C GLN A 214 -10.75 -9.62 32.11
N ALA A 215 -9.70 -9.97 32.85
CA ALA A 215 -9.81 -10.22 34.29
C ALA A 215 -10.30 -8.98 35.07
N ALA A 216 -9.92 -7.78 34.63
CA ALA A 216 -10.42 -6.52 35.21
C ALA A 216 -11.88 -6.22 34.82
N VAL A 217 -12.33 -6.64 33.63
CA VAL A 217 -13.74 -6.54 33.23
C VAL A 217 -14.59 -7.54 34.00
N ASP A 218 -14.12 -8.77 34.16
CA ASP A 218 -14.83 -9.83 34.87
C ASP A 218 -14.98 -9.48 36.36
N SER A 219 -14.02 -8.78 36.96
CA SER A 219 -14.12 -8.29 38.35
C SER A 219 -15.07 -7.10 38.53
N LEU A 220 -15.48 -6.44 37.44
CA LEU A 220 -16.46 -5.35 37.44
C LEU A 220 -17.90 -5.84 37.26
N VAL A 221 -18.12 -7.11 36.87
CA VAL A 221 -19.46 -7.70 36.79
C VAL A 221 -19.88 -8.12 38.20
N PRO A 222 -20.89 -7.48 38.81
CA PRO A 222 -21.35 -7.88 40.14
C PRO A 222 -21.88 -9.31 40.07
N THR A 223 -21.33 -10.20 40.91
CA THR A 223 -21.99 -11.45 41.25
C THR A 223 -23.28 -11.11 42.01
N HIS A 224 -24.38 -10.92 41.29
CA HIS A 224 -25.69 -10.85 41.92
C HIS A 224 -25.98 -12.22 42.54
N ASP A 225 -25.72 -12.33 43.85
CA ASP A 225 -26.30 -13.39 44.67
C ASP A 225 -27.82 -13.19 44.68
N TYR A 226 -28.50 -13.80 43.71
CA TYR A 226 -29.93 -14.07 43.82
C TYR A 226 -30.14 -15.24 44.78
N HIS A 227 -29.79 -15.06 46.04
CA HIS A 227 -30.20 -15.97 47.10
C HIS A 227 -31.10 -15.26 48.11
N THR A 228 -32.26 -15.88 48.25
CA THR A 228 -33.18 -15.84 49.39
C THR A 228 -34.04 -14.59 49.60
N TYR A 229 -35.16 -14.55 48.88
CA TYR A 229 -36.45 -14.37 49.54
C TYR A 229 -37.15 -15.73 49.64
N SER A 230 -36.67 -16.57 50.56
CA SER A 230 -37.52 -17.56 51.23
C SER A 230 -37.73 -17.03 52.63
N THR A 231 -38.90 -16.45 52.91
CA THR A 231 -39.74 -16.79 54.08
C THR A 231 -40.94 -15.84 54.19
N ASN A 232 -42.11 -16.50 54.28
CA ASN A 232 -43.35 -16.14 54.97
C ASN A 232 -44.18 -14.95 54.49
#